data_AF-A0A0B2V5W9-F1
#
_entry.id   AF-A0A0B2V5W9-F1
#
_cell.length_a   1.000
_cell.length_b   1.000
_cell.length_c   1.000
_cell.angle_alpha   90.00
_cell.angle_beta   90.00
_cell.angle_gamma   90.00
#
_symmetry.space_group_name_H-M   'P 1'
#
loop_
_entity.id
_entity.type
_entity.pdbx_description
1 polymer ?
#
loop_
_entity_poly.entity_id
_entity_poly.type
_entity_poly.pdbx_seq_one_letter_code
_entity_poly.pdbx_strand_id
1 'polypeptide(L)'
;MILSKHVPISLSDTARFFSKRIRRIFPAYFGMIFLVLIFGKIFLTSLDYKLLVIDSAWTLAFSSNIHKYLQQKDYFAQIANYDFLLHAWSLAVEIQFYCIAPLLVSIIHRRRVGKIWTVIVAIASIVVHISTHGQLQFSSLPSRLWQFIAGAIAFELYRKENVLPFVVCKVITFFAVVAISPVILFPTSYDLIWRFVVTIASAVIVCRISPVINDFFLRGSALLLIGDISYSLYLAHWPVIVFFKYVQNSDALALKDCWIAAQLSFAIAYLSFRTIEKYFIRADLIKGLLFIATLLCLSVALMIYPNYSAIFVMKITDESNATTPSSIVGNNVTTEKTFFERDCLHFRDQDYRPNKTISRSMLERAAVANERFMHYWPIGIPKDSLPDPLVDKFFTKRKISIAFTAYYKGPGKTSILLFGNSYAHRALFAIVDAFGQRAKEIRLLSHLGCPPFIGSTHLDNDSCPSFSKASFEVIEEMKPDIIFFIFRPFPPIDSPVDELSKDIHFQNIQSTIDRVSAVSKRIVLEYPLPVNKDM
;
A
#
# COMPACT_ATOMS: atom_id res chain seq x y z
N MET A 1 -14.62 -31.20 10.24
CA MET A 1 -14.58 -29.73 10.45
C MET A 1 -15.25 -29.44 11.79
N ILE A 2 -14.97 -28.33 12.51
CA ILE A 2 -15.74 -28.04 13.75
C ILE A 2 -17.24 -27.98 13.43
N LEU A 3 -17.56 -27.41 12.26
CA LEU A 3 -18.91 -27.31 11.68
C LEU A 3 -19.64 -28.65 11.45
N SER A 4 -18.95 -29.80 11.53
CA SER A 4 -19.49 -31.10 11.13
C SER A 4 -19.52 -32.14 12.27
N LYS A 5 -19.35 -31.71 13.53
CA LYS A 5 -19.28 -32.62 14.69
C LYS A 5 -20.66 -32.80 15.31
N HIS A 6 -21.28 -33.96 15.14
CA HIS A 6 -22.63 -34.29 15.67
C HIS A 6 -22.79 -34.32 17.20
N VAL A 7 -21.82 -33.83 17.97
CA VAL A 7 -21.74 -33.85 19.44
C VAL A 7 -21.53 -32.41 19.93
N PRO A 8 -22.02 -32.00 21.12
CA PRO A 8 -21.68 -30.69 21.69
C PRO A 8 -20.17 -30.47 21.67
N ILE A 9 -19.75 -29.30 21.13
CA ILE A 9 -18.35 -28.95 20.96
C ILE A 9 -17.70 -28.83 22.35
N SER A 10 -16.69 -29.65 22.62
CA SER A 10 -15.89 -29.53 23.83
C SER A 10 -14.90 -28.36 23.75
N LEU A 11 -14.43 -27.88 24.90
CA LEU A 11 -13.33 -26.90 24.95
C LEU A 11 -12.08 -27.42 24.22
N SER A 12 -11.80 -28.73 24.32
CA SER A 12 -10.68 -29.37 23.64
C SER A 12 -10.81 -29.37 22.12
N ASP A 13 -12.03 -29.43 21.59
CA ASP A 13 -12.30 -29.33 20.16
C ASP A 13 -12.07 -27.92 19.63
N THR A 14 -12.53 -26.92 20.38
CA THR A 14 -12.30 -25.49 20.10
C THR A 14 -10.80 -25.18 20.14
N ALA A 15 -10.09 -25.63 21.17
CA ALA A 15 -8.64 -25.44 21.27
C ALA A 15 -7.89 -26.11 20.12
N ARG A 16 -8.27 -27.34 19.74
CA ARG A 16 -7.70 -28.06 18.58
C ARG A 16 -8.00 -27.33 17.27
N PHE A 17 -9.18 -26.70 17.17
CA PHE A 17 -9.54 -25.89 16.01
C PHE A 17 -8.59 -24.72 15.86
N PHE A 18 -8.48 -23.86 16.87
CA PHE A 18 -7.60 -22.69 16.84
C PHE A 18 -6.13 -23.08 16.67
N SER A 19 -5.65 -24.09 17.38
CA SER A 19 -4.26 -24.58 17.27
C SER A 19 -3.87 -24.95 15.83
N LYS A 20 -4.77 -25.59 15.06
CA LYS A 20 -4.51 -25.93 13.66
C LYS A 20 -4.46 -24.70 12.75
N ARG A 21 -5.28 -23.67 13.03
CA ARG A 21 -5.34 -22.45 12.20
C ARG A 21 -4.16 -21.54 12.51
N ILE A 22 -3.81 -21.36 13.78
CA ILE A 22 -2.64 -20.59 14.20
C ILE A 22 -1.40 -21.15 13.53
N ARG A 23 -1.16 -22.46 13.63
CA ARG A 23 0.02 -23.11 13.01
C ARG A 23 0.09 -23.05 11.49
N ARG A 24 -1.06 -22.90 10.82
CA ARG A 24 -1.13 -22.83 9.36
C ARG A 24 -1.02 -21.39 8.85
N ILE A 25 -1.76 -20.47 9.45
CA ILE A 25 -2.00 -19.12 8.92
C ILE A 25 -0.96 -18.13 9.47
N PHE A 26 -0.76 -18.09 10.79
CA PHE A 26 -0.05 -16.99 11.42
C PHE A 26 1.44 -16.93 11.04
N PRO A 27 2.23 -18.03 11.05
CA PRO A 27 3.66 -17.95 10.75
C PRO A 27 3.99 -17.32 9.40
N ALA A 28 3.32 -17.74 8.33
CA ALA A 28 3.56 -17.20 6.99
C ALA A 28 2.99 -15.79 6.84
N TYR A 29 1.86 -15.47 7.48
CA TYR A 29 1.28 -14.12 7.47
C TYR A 29 2.20 -13.09 8.11
N PHE A 30 2.66 -13.34 9.33
CA PHE A 30 3.59 -12.44 10.04
C PHE A 30 4.95 -12.40 9.33
N GLY A 31 5.39 -13.52 8.73
CA GLY A 31 6.60 -13.55 7.92
C GLY A 31 6.50 -12.64 6.70
N MET A 32 5.38 -12.67 5.98
CA MET A 32 5.14 -11.78 4.84
C MET A 32 5.14 -10.31 5.26
N ILE A 33 4.41 -9.94 6.33
CA ILE A 33 4.36 -8.55 6.81
C ILE A 33 5.77 -8.06 7.19
N PHE A 34 6.55 -8.89 7.89
CA PHE A 34 7.92 -8.58 8.24
C PHE A 34 8.80 -8.34 7.02
N LEU A 35 8.70 -9.20 5.99
CA LEU A 35 9.43 -9.02 4.74
C LEU A 35 9.01 -7.74 4.01
N VAL A 36 7.71 -7.44 3.94
CA VAL A 36 7.20 -6.20 3.34
C VAL A 36 7.68 -4.96 4.10
N LEU A 37 7.82 -5.02 5.43
CA LEU A 37 8.39 -3.93 6.21
C LEU A 37 9.88 -3.73 5.96
N ILE A 38 10.69 -4.80 5.93
CA ILE A 38 12.11 -4.70 5.54
C ILE A 38 12.22 -4.07 4.16
N PHE A 39 11.43 -4.60 3.24
CA PHE A 39 11.39 -4.13 1.87
C PHE A 39 11.00 -2.66 1.77
N GLY A 40 9.90 -2.29 2.43
CA GLY A 40 9.42 -0.92 2.47
C GLY A 40 10.46 0.04 3.01
N LYS A 41 11.22 -0.40 4.03
CA LYS A 41 12.29 0.41 4.62
C LYS A 41 13.43 0.70 3.64
N ILE A 42 13.73 -0.25 2.76
CA ILE A 42 14.83 -0.14 1.79
C ILE A 42 14.39 0.65 0.54
N PHE A 43 13.19 0.41 0.03
CA PHE A 43 12.78 0.86 -1.31
C PHE A 43 11.74 1.99 -1.33
N LEU A 44 10.99 2.22 -0.24
CA LEU A 44 9.95 3.25 -0.21
C LEU A 44 10.48 4.59 0.30
N THR A 45 9.87 5.68 -0.19
CA THR A 45 10.08 7.00 0.42
C THR A 45 9.67 6.99 1.90
N SER A 46 10.22 7.91 2.69
CA SER A 46 9.85 8.03 4.12
C SER A 46 8.35 8.22 4.35
N LEU A 47 7.67 8.92 3.44
CA LEU A 47 6.23 9.08 3.48
C LEU A 47 5.49 7.76 3.19
N ASP A 48 5.87 7.06 2.11
CA ASP A 48 5.25 5.79 1.71
C ASP A 48 5.49 4.70 2.76
N TYR A 49 6.69 4.63 3.33
CA TYR A 49 7.01 3.72 4.42
C TYR A 49 6.18 4.00 5.67
N LYS A 50 5.95 5.28 6.01
CA LYS A 50 5.10 5.63 7.15
C LYS A 50 3.66 5.15 6.94
N LEU A 51 3.12 5.28 5.73
CA LEU A 51 1.81 4.73 5.37
C LEU A 51 1.80 3.20 5.50
N LEU A 52 2.85 2.54 5.01
CA LEU A 52 3.02 1.09 5.17
C LEU A 52 3.07 0.67 6.65
N VAL A 53 3.73 1.43 7.52
CA VAL A 53 3.79 1.16 8.97
C VAL A 53 2.39 1.20 9.59
N ILE A 54 1.58 2.19 9.25
CA ILE A 54 0.19 2.31 9.72
C ILE A 54 -0.62 1.11 9.24
N ASP A 55 -0.59 0.82 7.94
CA ASP A 55 -1.31 -0.31 7.35
C ASP A 55 -0.86 -1.65 7.96
N SER A 56 0.44 -1.80 8.24
CA SER A 56 1.02 -2.98 8.88
C SER A 56 0.51 -3.16 10.31
N ALA A 57 0.35 -2.09 11.10
CA ALA A 57 -0.20 -2.18 12.45
C ALA A 57 -1.63 -2.75 12.46
N TRP A 58 -2.50 -2.27 11.57
CA TRP A 58 -3.86 -2.79 11.43
C TRP A 58 -3.89 -4.22 10.86
N THR A 59 -2.95 -4.54 9.97
CA THR A 59 -2.80 -5.87 9.37
C THR A 59 -2.34 -6.90 10.41
N LEU A 60 -1.34 -6.59 11.24
CA LEU A 60 -0.91 -7.44 12.36
C LEU A 60 -2.03 -7.75 13.35
N ALA A 61 -2.97 -6.81 13.52
CA ALA A 61 -4.16 -6.97 14.35
C ALA A 61 -5.36 -7.65 13.64
N PHE A 62 -5.18 -8.19 12.42
CA PHE A 62 -6.26 -8.75 11.59
C PHE A 62 -7.48 -7.82 11.46
N SER A 63 -7.21 -6.52 11.31
CA SER A 63 -8.21 -5.45 11.31
C SER A 63 -8.06 -4.50 10.11
N SER A 64 -7.32 -4.91 9.07
CA SER A 64 -7.11 -4.12 7.85
C SER A 64 -8.42 -3.76 7.15
N ASN A 65 -9.42 -4.65 7.14
CA ASN A 65 -10.74 -4.35 6.57
C ASN A 65 -11.48 -3.22 7.32
N ILE A 66 -11.34 -3.14 8.63
CA ILE A 66 -11.91 -2.07 9.46
C ILE A 66 -11.15 -0.76 9.20
N HIS A 67 -9.82 -0.82 9.13
CA HIS A 67 -8.99 0.33 8.80
C HIS A 67 -9.40 0.99 7.48
N LYS A 68 -9.52 0.18 6.41
CA LYS A 68 -9.91 0.69 5.09
C LYS A 68 -11.32 1.26 5.07
N TYR A 69 -12.24 0.70 5.86
CA TYR A 69 -13.58 1.25 6.03
C TYR A 69 -13.56 2.63 6.72
N LEU A 70 -12.79 2.78 7.80
CA LEU A 70 -12.65 4.04 8.52
C LEU A 70 -12.03 5.14 7.65
N GLN A 71 -11.11 4.78 6.74
CA GLN A 71 -10.54 5.70 5.76
C GLN A 71 -11.53 6.16 4.68
N GLN A 72 -12.74 5.59 4.59
CA GLN A 72 -13.75 5.88 3.56
C GLN A 72 -13.23 5.78 2.12
N LYS A 73 -12.20 4.96 1.88
CA LYS A 73 -11.64 4.79 0.54
C LYS A 73 -12.45 3.77 -0.25
N ASP A 74 -12.74 4.09 -1.51
CA ASP A 74 -13.30 3.10 -2.43
C ASP A 74 -12.28 1.99 -2.71
N TYR A 75 -12.71 0.74 -2.61
CA TYR A 75 -11.85 -0.44 -2.78
C TYR A 75 -11.11 -0.43 -4.12
N PHE A 76 -11.81 -0.11 -5.21
CA PHE A 76 -11.22 -0.06 -6.54
C PHE A 76 -10.29 1.14 -6.74
N ALA A 77 -10.52 2.24 -6.02
CA ALA A 77 -9.58 3.36 -5.98
C ALA A 77 -8.30 3.00 -5.20
N GLN A 78 -8.36 2.06 -4.25
CA GLN A 78 -7.18 1.57 -3.52
C GLN A 78 -6.30 0.65 -4.38
N ILE A 79 -6.87 -0.07 -5.36
CA ILE A 79 -6.12 -0.88 -6.32
C ILE A 79 -5.21 -0.01 -7.22
N ALA A 80 -5.60 1.23 -7.46
CA ALA A 80 -4.80 2.24 -8.16
C ALA A 80 -3.76 2.94 -7.25
N ASN A 81 -3.67 2.56 -5.97
CA ASN A 81 -2.67 3.09 -5.05
C ASN A 81 -1.61 2.03 -4.72
N TYR A 82 -0.43 2.49 -4.29
CA TYR A 82 0.68 1.63 -3.85
C TYR A 82 0.47 1.05 -2.44
N ASP A 83 -0.69 0.44 -2.20
CA ASP A 83 -1.02 -0.21 -0.93
C ASP A 83 -0.55 -1.67 -0.95
N PHE A 84 0.63 -1.90 -0.37
CA PHE A 84 1.28 -3.21 -0.34
C PHE A 84 0.50 -4.27 0.46
N LEU A 85 -0.38 -3.87 1.38
CA LEU A 85 -1.09 -4.78 2.27
C LEU A 85 -2.61 -4.81 2.01
N LEU A 86 -3.07 -4.20 0.91
CA LEU A 86 -4.50 -4.14 0.57
C LEU A 86 -5.16 -5.51 0.64
N HIS A 87 -4.60 -6.52 -0.05
CA HIS A 87 -5.15 -7.87 -0.11
C HIS A 87 -5.49 -8.47 1.27
N ALA A 88 -4.77 -8.12 2.34
CA ALA A 88 -4.91 -8.71 3.68
C ALA A 88 -6.29 -8.53 4.33
N TRP A 89 -7.17 -7.66 3.78
CA TRP A 89 -8.55 -7.49 4.26
C TRP A 89 -9.33 -8.80 4.29
N SER A 90 -9.14 -9.71 3.32
CA SER A 90 -9.94 -10.94 3.28
C SER A 90 -9.49 -11.94 4.35
N LEU A 91 -8.20 -11.92 4.70
CA LEU A 91 -7.69 -12.73 5.81
C LEU A 91 -8.16 -12.18 7.17
N ALA A 92 -8.26 -10.87 7.32
CA ALA A 92 -8.88 -10.25 8.49
C ALA A 92 -10.33 -10.75 8.70
N VAL A 93 -11.14 -10.73 7.63
CA VAL A 93 -12.51 -11.27 7.65
C VAL A 93 -12.54 -12.76 7.98
N GLU A 94 -11.59 -13.54 7.45
CA GLU A 94 -11.49 -14.98 7.73
C GLU A 94 -11.19 -15.25 9.22
N ILE A 95 -10.27 -14.51 9.84
CA ILE A 95 -9.99 -14.63 11.27
C ILE A 95 -11.20 -14.19 12.10
N GLN A 96 -11.88 -13.11 11.73
CA GLN A 96 -13.13 -12.67 12.39
C GLN A 96 -14.19 -13.78 12.31
N PHE A 97 -14.34 -14.44 11.16
CA PHE A 97 -15.20 -15.61 11.00
C PHE A 97 -14.77 -16.76 11.92
N TYR A 98 -13.48 -17.08 12.01
CA TYR A 98 -12.99 -18.14 12.89
C TYR A 98 -13.24 -17.89 14.36
N CYS A 99 -13.21 -16.63 14.81
CA CYS A 99 -13.58 -16.25 16.17
C CYS A 99 -15.05 -16.55 16.47
N ILE A 100 -15.96 -16.28 15.53
CA ILE A 100 -17.40 -16.53 15.71
C ILE A 100 -17.83 -17.96 15.36
N ALA A 101 -17.03 -18.70 14.58
CA ALA A 101 -17.41 -20.01 14.06
C ALA A 101 -17.82 -21.01 15.15
N PRO A 102 -17.09 -21.19 16.26
CA PRO A 102 -17.51 -22.12 17.32
C PRO A 102 -18.90 -21.80 17.91
N LEU A 103 -19.23 -20.51 18.05
CA LEU A 103 -20.54 -20.05 18.52
C LEU A 103 -21.63 -20.32 17.49
N LEU A 104 -21.36 -20.03 16.21
CA LEU A 104 -22.30 -20.36 15.13
C LEU A 104 -22.58 -21.86 15.14
N VAL A 105 -21.54 -22.68 15.24
CA VAL A 105 -21.69 -24.13 15.25
C VAL A 105 -22.52 -24.58 16.45
N SER A 106 -22.26 -24.09 17.66
CA SER A 106 -23.01 -24.52 18.84
C SER A 106 -24.51 -24.20 18.74
N ILE A 107 -24.88 -23.09 18.10
CA ILE A 107 -26.28 -22.72 17.81
C ILE A 107 -26.87 -23.68 16.76
N ILE A 108 -26.13 -23.97 15.68
CA ILE A 108 -26.55 -24.86 14.58
C ILE A 108 -26.90 -26.27 15.10
N HIS A 109 -26.20 -26.74 16.13
CA HIS A 109 -26.40 -28.08 16.68
C HIS A 109 -27.73 -28.25 17.45
N ARG A 110 -28.49 -27.18 17.70
CA ARG A 110 -29.88 -27.27 18.19
C ARG A 110 -30.81 -27.70 17.04
N ARG A 111 -30.70 -28.97 16.62
CA ARG A 111 -31.32 -29.68 15.46
C ARG A 111 -32.17 -28.84 14.50
N ARG A 112 -33.37 -28.42 14.91
CA ARG A 112 -34.33 -27.71 14.04
C ARG A 112 -34.11 -26.20 14.06
N VAL A 113 -33.92 -25.64 15.25
CA VAL A 113 -33.72 -24.20 15.50
C VAL A 113 -32.41 -23.73 14.87
N GLY A 114 -31.32 -24.49 15.03
CA GLY A 114 -30.01 -24.15 14.49
C GLY A 114 -29.92 -24.08 12.96
N LYS A 115 -30.65 -24.97 12.26
CA LYS A 115 -30.74 -24.93 10.79
C LYS A 115 -31.51 -23.69 10.32
N ILE A 116 -32.62 -23.36 10.97
CA ILE A 116 -33.40 -22.14 10.69
C ILE A 116 -32.52 -20.91 10.89
N TRP A 117 -31.79 -20.82 12.02
CA TRP A 117 -30.85 -19.72 12.27
C TRP A 117 -29.75 -19.61 11.21
N THR A 118 -29.21 -20.73 10.72
CA THR A 118 -28.20 -20.72 9.65
C THR A 118 -28.74 -20.05 8.39
N VAL A 119 -29.96 -20.41 7.99
CA VAL A 119 -30.63 -19.85 6.82
C VAL A 119 -30.94 -18.37 7.04
N ILE A 120 -31.45 -18.00 8.21
CA ILE A 120 -31.73 -16.60 8.56
C ILE A 120 -30.44 -15.76 8.49
N VAL A 121 -29.34 -16.24 9.07
CA VAL A 121 -28.06 -15.52 9.05
C VAL A 121 -27.49 -15.42 7.64
N ALA A 122 -27.62 -16.48 6.82
CA ALA A 122 -27.21 -16.44 5.42
C ALA A 122 -28.03 -15.42 4.61
N ILE A 123 -29.36 -15.43 4.77
CA ILE A 123 -30.26 -14.47 4.11
C ILE A 123 -29.96 -13.06 4.58
N ALA A 124 -29.81 -12.83 5.89
CA ALA A 124 -29.45 -11.53 6.44
C ALA A 124 -28.11 -11.02 5.87
N SER A 125 -27.11 -11.91 5.75
CA SER A 125 -25.83 -11.59 5.14
C SER A 125 -25.95 -11.24 3.66
N ILE A 126 -26.80 -11.94 2.91
CA ILE A 126 -27.13 -11.61 1.51
C ILE A 126 -27.83 -10.25 1.42
N VAL A 127 -28.80 -9.98 2.31
CA VAL A 127 -29.51 -8.70 2.35
C VAL A 127 -28.52 -7.57 2.60
N VAL A 128 -27.63 -7.70 3.60
CA VAL A 128 -26.56 -6.73 3.85
C VAL A 128 -25.65 -6.58 2.64
N HIS A 129 -25.32 -7.68 1.95
CA HIS A 129 -24.50 -7.62 0.74
C HIS A 129 -25.18 -6.83 -0.39
N ILE A 130 -26.48 -6.99 -0.59
CA ILE A 130 -27.22 -6.31 -1.67
C ILE A 130 -27.56 -4.86 -1.29
N SER A 131 -27.78 -4.57 -0.01
CA SER A 131 -28.20 -3.25 0.47
C SER A 131 -27.07 -2.28 0.78
N THR A 132 -25.81 -2.74 0.78
CA THR A 132 -24.63 -1.91 1.05
C THR A 132 -23.79 -1.71 -0.19
N HIS A 133 -22.95 -0.67 -0.17
CA HIS A 133 -22.04 -0.33 -1.28
C HIS A 133 -20.60 -0.13 -0.79
N GLY A 134 -19.66 -0.06 -1.73
CA GLY A 134 -18.25 0.26 -1.46
C GLY A 134 -17.56 -0.73 -0.53
N GLN A 135 -16.71 -0.22 0.37
CA GLN A 135 -15.88 -1.03 1.26
C GLN A 135 -16.71 -1.92 2.22
N LEU A 136 -17.86 -1.44 2.69
CA LEU A 136 -18.72 -2.21 3.58
C LEU A 136 -19.29 -3.45 2.87
N GLN A 137 -19.73 -3.27 1.62
CA GLN A 137 -20.18 -4.37 0.77
C GLN A 137 -19.04 -5.34 0.45
N PHE A 138 -17.84 -4.80 0.18
CA PHE A 138 -16.71 -5.58 -0.31
C PHE A 138 -15.96 -6.35 0.78
N SER A 139 -15.68 -5.77 1.94
CA SER A 139 -14.73 -6.32 2.90
C SER A 139 -15.27 -6.52 4.32
N SER A 140 -16.58 -6.41 4.55
CA SER A 140 -17.15 -6.63 5.89
C SER A 140 -17.53 -8.09 6.10
N LEU A 141 -17.34 -8.58 7.34
CA LEU A 141 -17.80 -9.92 7.70
C LEU A 141 -19.33 -10.09 7.50
N PRO A 142 -20.20 -9.14 7.92
CA PRO A 142 -21.64 -9.28 7.73
C PRO A 142 -22.06 -9.43 6.26
N SER A 143 -21.42 -8.73 5.32
CA SER A 143 -21.75 -8.87 3.88
C SER A 143 -21.21 -10.15 3.24
N ARG A 144 -20.21 -10.81 3.86
CA ARG A 144 -19.53 -12.00 3.30
C ARG A 144 -19.87 -13.31 3.99
N LEU A 145 -20.57 -13.26 5.14
CA LEU A 145 -20.87 -14.44 5.96
C LEU A 145 -21.63 -15.54 5.19
N TRP A 146 -22.50 -15.17 4.25
CA TRP A 146 -23.23 -16.13 3.41
C TRP A 146 -22.30 -17.04 2.58
N GLN A 147 -21.11 -16.58 2.19
CA GLN A 147 -20.14 -17.38 1.43
C GLN A 147 -19.53 -18.49 2.30
N PHE A 148 -19.20 -18.17 3.55
CA PHE A 148 -18.73 -19.15 4.54
C PHE A 148 -19.81 -20.19 4.84
N ILE A 149 -21.07 -19.75 4.96
CA ILE A 149 -22.21 -20.64 5.19
C ILE A 149 -22.44 -21.56 3.98
N ALA A 150 -22.35 -21.03 2.75
CA ALA A 150 -22.45 -21.82 1.53
C ALA A 150 -21.41 -22.94 1.49
N GLY A 151 -20.15 -22.66 1.87
CA GLY A 151 -19.10 -23.66 2.00
C GLY A 151 -19.39 -24.72 3.08
N ALA A 152 -19.95 -24.30 4.22
CA ALA A 152 -20.36 -25.23 5.27
C ALA A 152 -21.50 -26.16 4.82
N ILE A 153 -22.50 -25.62 4.12
CA ILE A 153 -23.60 -26.40 3.53
C ILE A 153 -23.05 -27.38 2.49
N ALA A 154 -22.15 -26.93 1.62
CA ALA A 154 -21.53 -27.78 0.61
C ALA A 154 -20.82 -28.99 1.22
N PHE A 155 -20.08 -28.78 2.31
CA PHE A 155 -19.42 -29.85 3.04
C PHE A 155 -20.39 -30.87 3.66
N GLU A 156 -21.54 -30.42 4.17
CA GLU A 156 -22.57 -31.33 4.71
C GLU A 156 -23.27 -32.12 3.60
N LEU A 157 -23.46 -31.52 2.41
CA LEU A 157 -24.01 -32.20 1.24
C LEU A 157 -23.06 -33.24 0.66
N TYR A 158 -21.75 -32.98 0.68
CA TYR A 158 -20.73 -33.94 0.25
C TYR A 158 -20.84 -35.30 0.96
N ARG A 159 -21.33 -35.34 2.20
CA ARG A 159 -21.47 -36.56 2.99
C ARG A 159 -22.73 -37.37 2.67
N LYS A 160 -23.65 -36.83 1.87
CA LYS A 160 -24.91 -37.47 1.52
C LYS A 160 -24.80 -38.12 0.15
N GLU A 161 -25.57 -39.19 -0.05
CA GLU A 161 -25.74 -39.75 -1.37
C GLU A 161 -26.44 -38.75 -2.30
N ASN A 162 -25.98 -38.71 -3.54
CA ASN A 162 -26.56 -37.84 -4.55
C ASN A 162 -27.96 -38.33 -4.91
N VAL A 163 -28.96 -37.48 -4.71
CA VAL A 163 -30.35 -37.75 -5.11
C VAL A 163 -30.63 -37.41 -6.58
N LEU A 164 -29.68 -36.75 -7.26
CA LEU A 164 -29.83 -36.31 -8.65
C LEU A 164 -29.31 -37.36 -9.65
N PRO A 165 -29.88 -37.41 -10.88
CA PRO A 165 -29.38 -38.28 -11.93
C PRO A 165 -27.90 -37.99 -12.28
N PHE A 166 -27.15 -39.04 -12.60
CA PHE A 166 -25.71 -38.96 -12.90
C PHE A 166 -25.36 -37.95 -14.01
N VAL A 167 -26.18 -37.87 -15.07
CA VAL A 167 -25.99 -36.92 -16.18
C VAL A 167 -26.13 -35.48 -15.71
N VAL A 168 -27.13 -35.20 -14.86
CA VAL A 168 -27.36 -33.87 -14.29
C VAL A 168 -26.18 -33.44 -13.41
N CYS A 169 -25.67 -34.33 -12.56
CA CYS A 169 -24.48 -34.05 -11.75
C CYS A 169 -23.26 -33.70 -12.60
N LYS A 170 -23.03 -34.40 -13.73
CA LYS A 170 -21.93 -34.10 -14.66
C LYS A 170 -22.08 -32.72 -15.28
N VAL A 171 -23.25 -32.40 -15.81
CA VAL A 171 -23.53 -31.11 -16.46
C VAL A 171 -23.34 -29.95 -15.47
N ILE A 172 -23.92 -30.05 -14.28
CA ILE A 172 -23.78 -29.02 -13.23
C ILE A 172 -22.32 -28.82 -12.85
N THR A 173 -21.57 -29.91 -12.65
CA THR A 173 -20.15 -29.83 -12.27
C THR A 173 -19.30 -29.24 -13.39
N PHE A 174 -19.57 -29.59 -14.65
CA PHE A 174 -18.87 -29.04 -15.80
C PHE A 174 -19.06 -27.52 -15.89
N PHE A 175 -20.31 -27.05 -15.82
CA PHE A 175 -20.59 -25.62 -15.83
C PHE A 175 -20.01 -24.89 -14.61
N ALA A 176 -19.96 -25.54 -13.43
CA ALA A 176 -19.30 -24.97 -12.26
C ALA A 176 -17.79 -24.78 -12.48
N VAL A 177 -17.10 -25.77 -13.05
CA VAL A 177 -15.66 -25.65 -13.40
C VAL A 177 -15.44 -24.54 -14.43
N VAL A 178 -16.31 -24.46 -15.44
CA VAL A 178 -16.25 -23.41 -16.47
C VAL A 178 -16.48 -22.02 -15.86
N ALA A 179 -17.44 -21.88 -14.94
CA ALA A 179 -17.80 -20.62 -14.30
C ALA A 179 -16.69 -20.03 -13.40
N ILE A 180 -15.83 -20.88 -12.81
CA ILE A 180 -14.66 -20.42 -12.05
C ILE A 180 -13.40 -20.27 -12.90
N SER A 181 -13.47 -20.58 -14.20
CA SER A 181 -12.31 -20.51 -15.07
C SER A 181 -11.85 -19.05 -15.27
N PRO A 182 -10.53 -18.80 -15.39
CA PRO A 182 -10.01 -17.46 -15.65
C PRO A 182 -10.57 -16.81 -16.92
N VAL A 183 -11.02 -17.62 -17.88
CA VAL A 183 -11.59 -17.18 -19.16
C VAL A 183 -12.91 -16.44 -18.98
N ILE A 184 -13.74 -16.89 -18.03
CA ILE A 184 -15.04 -16.28 -17.75
C ILE A 184 -14.92 -15.10 -16.77
N LEU A 185 -13.89 -15.10 -15.93
CA LEU A 185 -13.66 -14.08 -14.90
C LEU A 185 -12.94 -12.82 -15.42
N PHE A 186 -12.71 -12.69 -16.73
CA PHE A 186 -12.22 -11.44 -17.34
C PHE A 186 -13.20 -10.29 -17.06
N PRO A 187 -12.72 -9.04 -16.91
CA PRO A 187 -13.40 -8.04 -16.10
C PRO A 187 -14.71 -7.62 -16.76
N THR A 188 -15.80 -8.11 -16.21
CA THR A 188 -17.13 -7.61 -16.52
C THR A 188 -17.57 -6.70 -15.38
N SER A 189 -18.30 -5.63 -15.74
CA SER A 189 -18.74 -4.56 -14.84
C SER A 189 -19.74 -5.00 -13.75
N TYR A 190 -20.03 -6.29 -13.60
CA TYR A 190 -21.12 -6.86 -12.80
C TYR A 190 -20.63 -7.68 -11.60
N ASP A 191 -19.90 -7.05 -10.68
CA ASP A 191 -19.31 -7.69 -9.49
C ASP A 191 -20.34 -8.50 -8.66
N LEU A 192 -21.58 -8.01 -8.52
CA LEU A 192 -22.60 -8.66 -7.69
C LEU A 192 -23.00 -10.06 -8.20
N ILE A 193 -23.32 -10.19 -9.50
CA ILE A 193 -23.78 -11.46 -10.07
C ILE A 193 -22.65 -12.49 -10.04
N TRP A 194 -21.43 -12.07 -10.40
CA TRP A 194 -20.28 -12.97 -10.42
C TRP A 194 -19.92 -13.50 -9.05
N ARG A 195 -20.09 -12.73 -7.97
CA ARG A 195 -19.91 -13.24 -6.61
C ARG A 195 -20.83 -14.41 -6.31
N PHE A 196 -22.11 -14.32 -6.70
CA PHE A 196 -23.05 -15.44 -6.56
C PHE A 196 -22.62 -16.62 -7.42
N VAL A 197 -22.36 -16.40 -8.70
CA VAL A 197 -21.96 -17.46 -9.65
C VAL A 197 -20.73 -18.20 -9.15
N VAL A 198 -19.66 -17.48 -8.78
CA VAL A 198 -18.40 -18.07 -8.30
C VAL A 198 -18.58 -18.79 -6.97
N THR A 199 -19.37 -18.24 -6.03
CA THR A 199 -19.59 -18.89 -4.73
C THR A 199 -20.38 -20.20 -4.89
N ILE A 200 -21.43 -20.20 -5.71
CA ILE A 200 -22.25 -21.40 -5.97
C ILE A 200 -21.45 -22.43 -6.76
N ALA A 201 -20.71 -22.01 -7.79
CA ALA A 201 -19.84 -22.91 -8.54
C ALA A 201 -18.77 -23.56 -7.64
N SER A 202 -18.15 -22.78 -6.74
CA SER A 202 -17.21 -23.30 -5.74
C SER A 202 -17.88 -24.31 -4.80
N ALA A 203 -19.09 -24.02 -4.33
CA ALA A 203 -19.87 -24.94 -3.50
C ALA A 203 -20.16 -26.27 -4.23
N VAL A 204 -20.56 -26.23 -5.50
CA VAL A 204 -20.79 -27.42 -6.33
C VAL A 204 -19.53 -28.29 -6.44
N ILE A 205 -18.38 -27.67 -6.69
CA ILE A 205 -17.09 -28.36 -6.80
C ILE A 205 -16.73 -29.04 -5.47
N VAL A 206 -16.90 -28.32 -4.35
CA VAL A 206 -16.66 -28.85 -2.99
C VAL A 206 -17.62 -29.99 -2.63
N CYS A 207 -18.89 -29.91 -3.03
CA CYS A 207 -19.87 -30.99 -2.84
C CYS A 207 -19.46 -32.30 -3.54
N ARG A 208 -18.59 -32.24 -4.55
CA ARG A 208 -18.17 -33.36 -5.39
C ARG A 208 -19.34 -34.21 -5.92
N ILE A 209 -20.43 -33.56 -6.35
CA ILE A 209 -21.61 -34.25 -6.89
C ILE A 209 -21.30 -35.10 -8.14
N SER A 210 -20.26 -34.73 -8.91
CA SER A 210 -19.68 -35.57 -9.96
C SER A 210 -18.17 -35.71 -9.75
N PRO A 211 -17.72 -36.78 -9.06
CA PRO A 211 -16.30 -37.06 -8.89
C PRO A 211 -15.57 -37.19 -10.22
N VAL A 212 -16.20 -37.77 -11.25
CA VAL A 212 -15.61 -37.97 -12.58
C VAL A 212 -15.15 -36.64 -13.21
N ILE A 213 -16.02 -35.63 -13.23
CA ILE A 213 -15.70 -34.32 -13.81
C ILE A 213 -14.70 -33.58 -12.94
N ASN A 214 -14.91 -33.56 -11.62
CA ASN A 214 -13.97 -32.94 -10.69
C ASN A 214 -12.56 -33.52 -10.85
N ASP A 215 -12.45 -34.84 -10.92
CA ASP A 215 -11.16 -35.52 -10.97
C ASP A 215 -10.48 -35.35 -12.32
N PHE A 216 -11.24 -35.33 -13.41
CA PHE A 216 -10.72 -35.07 -14.75
C PHE A 216 -10.07 -33.68 -14.85
N PHE A 217 -10.73 -32.62 -14.34
CA PHE A 217 -10.21 -31.26 -14.45
C PHE A 217 -9.24 -30.86 -13.34
N LEU A 218 -9.43 -31.34 -12.10
CA LEU A 218 -8.77 -30.78 -10.91
C LEU A 218 -7.66 -31.67 -10.32
N ARG A 219 -7.45 -32.91 -10.80
CA ARG A 219 -6.35 -33.78 -10.31
C ARG A 219 -5.02 -33.63 -11.02
N GLY A 220 -4.89 -32.69 -11.97
CA GLY A 220 -3.61 -32.41 -12.62
C GLY A 220 -2.54 -32.02 -11.59
N SER A 221 -1.33 -32.56 -11.70
CA SER A 221 -0.24 -32.32 -10.75
C SER A 221 0.10 -30.84 -10.59
N ALA A 222 0.04 -30.06 -11.68
CA ALA A 222 0.23 -28.61 -11.65
C ALA A 222 -0.85 -27.88 -10.85
N LEU A 223 -2.13 -28.24 -11.02
CA LEU A 223 -3.24 -27.64 -10.27
C LEU A 223 -3.18 -28.01 -8.79
N LEU A 224 -2.80 -29.24 -8.48
CA LEU A 224 -2.58 -29.67 -7.09
C LEU A 224 -1.44 -28.87 -6.44
N LEU A 225 -0.33 -28.65 -7.15
CA LEU A 225 0.77 -27.83 -6.66
C LEU A 225 0.32 -26.38 -6.40
N ILE A 226 -0.41 -25.77 -7.33
CA ILE A 226 -0.96 -24.41 -7.16
C ILE A 226 -1.90 -24.38 -5.95
N GLY A 227 -2.74 -25.41 -5.79
CA GLY A 227 -3.62 -25.58 -4.63
C GLY A 227 -2.86 -25.69 -3.31
N ASP A 228 -1.78 -26.47 -3.27
CA ASP A 228 -0.94 -26.66 -2.09
C ASP A 228 -0.27 -25.36 -1.64
N ILE A 229 0.25 -24.56 -2.58
CA ILE A 229 0.92 -23.29 -2.27
C ILE A 229 -0.03 -22.08 -2.23
N SER A 230 -1.33 -22.29 -2.48
CA SER A 230 -2.30 -21.21 -2.75
C SER A 230 -2.34 -20.13 -1.66
N TYR A 231 -2.20 -20.52 -0.40
CA TYR A 231 -2.16 -19.58 0.72
C TYR A 231 -0.90 -18.70 0.68
N SER A 232 0.28 -19.31 0.56
CA SER A 232 1.54 -18.58 0.44
C SER A 232 1.59 -17.72 -0.83
N LEU A 233 0.97 -18.17 -1.93
CA LEU A 233 0.84 -17.40 -3.17
C LEU A 233 -0.08 -16.21 -3.01
N TYR A 234 -1.21 -16.39 -2.33
CA TYR A 234 -2.10 -15.30 -1.98
C TYR A 234 -1.41 -14.23 -1.11
N LEU A 235 -0.51 -14.61 -0.19
CA LEU A 235 0.26 -13.63 0.58
C LEU A 235 1.33 -12.90 -0.26
N ALA A 236 2.00 -13.61 -1.17
CA ALA A 236 3.13 -13.06 -1.91
C ALA A 236 2.72 -12.21 -3.13
N HIS A 237 1.64 -12.59 -3.82
CA HIS A 237 1.35 -12.01 -5.14
C HIS A 237 1.11 -10.49 -5.10
N TRP A 238 0.35 -10.01 -4.14
CA TRP A 238 -0.07 -8.61 -4.11
C TRP A 238 1.08 -7.65 -3.76
N PRO A 239 1.88 -7.86 -2.70
CA PRO A 239 3.05 -7.02 -2.43
C PRO A 239 4.03 -6.99 -3.62
N VAL A 240 4.22 -8.11 -4.31
CA VAL A 240 5.05 -8.18 -5.51
C VAL A 240 4.45 -7.34 -6.64
N ILE A 241 3.17 -7.49 -6.95
CA ILE A 241 2.49 -6.69 -7.99
C ILE A 241 2.60 -5.20 -7.66
N VAL A 242 2.31 -4.81 -6.41
CA VAL A 242 2.37 -3.40 -5.99
C VAL A 242 3.79 -2.87 -6.05
N PHE A 243 4.80 -3.68 -5.75
CA PHE A 243 6.18 -3.28 -5.95
C PHE A 243 6.49 -2.95 -7.40
N PHE A 244 6.12 -3.84 -8.34
CA PHE A 244 6.32 -3.56 -9.77
C PHE A 244 5.58 -2.29 -10.19
N LYS A 245 4.35 -2.07 -9.70
CA LYS A 245 3.62 -0.83 -9.95
C LYS A 245 4.39 0.39 -9.42
N TYR A 246 4.94 0.28 -8.21
CA TYR A 246 5.71 1.35 -7.56
C TYR A 246 6.99 1.70 -8.33
N VAL A 247 7.75 0.68 -8.73
CA VAL A 247 8.99 0.84 -9.49
C VAL A 247 8.71 1.41 -10.88
N GLN A 248 7.72 0.86 -11.59
CA GLN A 248 7.37 1.33 -12.94
C GLN A 248 6.57 2.64 -12.95
N ASN A 249 6.18 3.13 -11.77
CA ASN A 249 5.34 4.32 -11.61
C ASN A 249 4.06 4.30 -12.45
N SER A 250 3.46 3.12 -12.58
CA SER A 250 2.32 2.91 -13.48
C SER A 250 1.26 2.07 -12.80
N ASP A 251 0.00 2.47 -13.00
CA ASP A 251 -1.16 1.70 -12.57
C ASP A 251 -1.36 0.42 -13.37
N ALA A 252 -0.89 0.43 -14.62
CA ALA A 252 -0.93 -0.70 -15.54
C ALA A 252 0.49 -1.23 -15.76
N LEU A 253 0.68 -2.52 -15.49
CA LEU A 253 1.94 -3.20 -15.77
C LEU A 253 1.96 -3.67 -17.23
N ALA A 254 3.11 -3.52 -17.88
CA ALA A 254 3.34 -4.15 -19.17
C ALA A 254 3.23 -5.67 -19.03
N LEU A 255 2.85 -6.36 -20.12
CA LEU A 255 2.70 -7.83 -20.10
C LEU A 255 3.97 -8.53 -19.59
N LYS A 256 5.14 -8.02 -19.97
CA LYS A 256 6.45 -8.50 -19.49
C LYS A 256 6.56 -8.43 -17.97
N ASP A 257 6.21 -7.30 -17.37
CA ASP A 257 6.28 -7.09 -15.92
C ASP A 257 5.27 -7.96 -15.17
N CYS A 258 4.07 -8.14 -15.73
CA CYS A 258 3.07 -9.08 -15.20
C CYS A 258 3.63 -10.52 -15.12
N TRP A 259 4.32 -10.98 -16.16
CA TRP A 259 4.93 -12.31 -16.18
C TRP A 259 6.06 -12.45 -15.15
N ILE A 260 6.93 -11.44 -15.05
CA ILE A 260 8.01 -11.44 -14.05
C ILE A 260 7.42 -11.41 -12.64
N ALA A 261 6.45 -10.54 -12.38
CA ALA A 261 5.76 -10.47 -11.09
C ALA A 261 5.10 -11.80 -10.74
N ALA A 262 4.45 -12.48 -11.69
CA ALA A 262 3.83 -13.78 -11.46
C ALA A 262 4.86 -14.86 -11.10
N GLN A 263 5.99 -14.92 -11.82
CA GLN A 263 7.07 -15.85 -11.53
C GLN A 263 7.70 -15.59 -10.16
N LEU A 264 7.98 -14.33 -9.83
CA LEU A 264 8.54 -13.95 -8.54
C LEU A 264 7.57 -14.27 -7.39
N SER A 265 6.28 -13.97 -7.59
CA SER A 265 5.21 -14.33 -6.64
C SER A 265 5.17 -15.84 -6.39
N PHE A 266 5.26 -16.64 -7.45
CA PHE A 266 5.28 -18.10 -7.35
C PHE A 266 6.53 -18.60 -6.64
N ALA A 267 7.71 -18.03 -6.92
CA ALA A 267 8.97 -18.41 -6.28
C ALA A 267 8.94 -18.13 -4.77
N ILE A 268 8.53 -16.92 -4.37
CA ILE A 268 8.38 -16.51 -2.97
C ILE A 268 7.34 -17.39 -2.27
N ALA A 269 6.21 -17.65 -2.93
CA ALA A 269 5.15 -18.51 -2.41
C ALA A 269 5.63 -19.94 -2.17
N TYR A 270 6.35 -20.53 -3.13
CA TYR A 270 6.87 -21.88 -3.01
C TYR A 270 7.90 -21.98 -1.88
N LEU A 271 8.79 -20.99 -1.76
CA LEU A 271 9.78 -20.94 -0.70
C LEU A 271 9.10 -20.81 0.67
N SER A 272 8.18 -19.85 0.83
CA SER A 272 7.39 -19.66 2.06
C SER A 272 6.60 -20.91 2.44
N PHE A 273 5.96 -21.55 1.47
CA PHE A 273 5.22 -22.79 1.68
C PHE A 273 6.14 -23.91 2.20
N ARG A 274 7.31 -24.09 1.56
CA ARG A 274 8.25 -25.16 1.91
C ARG A 274 8.93 -24.94 3.26
N THR A 275 9.31 -23.71 3.58
CA THR A 275 10.13 -23.41 4.77
C THR A 275 9.29 -23.05 5.99
N ILE A 276 8.21 -22.28 5.81
CA ILE A 276 7.38 -21.77 6.91
C ILE A 276 6.12 -22.63 7.03
N GLU A 277 5.25 -22.61 6.02
CA GLU A 277 3.91 -23.20 6.14
C GLU A 277 3.97 -24.71 6.46
N LYS A 278 4.70 -25.49 5.66
CA LYS A 278 4.82 -26.94 5.83
C LYS A 278 5.50 -27.33 7.14
N TYR A 279 6.46 -26.54 7.60
CA TYR A 279 7.14 -26.76 8.86
C TYR A 279 6.19 -26.55 10.05
N PHE A 280 5.54 -25.38 10.13
CA PHE A 280 4.71 -25.04 11.28
C PHE A 280 3.39 -25.83 11.35
N ILE A 281 2.84 -26.30 10.22
CA ILE A 281 1.72 -27.25 10.22
C ILE A 281 2.04 -28.51 11.05
N ARG A 282 3.29 -28.98 11.01
CA ARG A 282 3.76 -30.18 11.71
C ARG A 282 4.39 -29.88 13.08
N ALA A 283 4.87 -28.66 13.28
CA ALA A 283 5.46 -28.23 14.54
C ALA A 283 4.44 -28.21 15.69
N ASP A 284 4.97 -28.21 16.91
CA ASP A 284 4.21 -27.93 18.12
C ASP A 284 3.76 -26.47 18.16
N LEU A 285 2.68 -26.21 18.91
CA LEU A 285 2.07 -24.88 18.98
C LEU A 285 3.02 -23.85 19.61
N ILE A 286 3.86 -24.26 20.56
CA ILE A 286 4.76 -23.36 21.31
C ILE A 286 5.82 -22.79 20.37
N LYS A 287 6.49 -23.64 19.57
CA LYS A 287 7.44 -23.17 18.55
C LYS A 287 6.80 -22.20 17.55
N GLY A 288 5.55 -22.49 17.14
CA GLY A 288 4.78 -21.59 16.29
C GLY A 288 4.55 -20.22 16.94
N LEU A 289 4.08 -20.21 18.19
CA LEU A 289 3.84 -18.97 18.94
C LEU A 289 5.12 -18.17 19.20
N LEU A 290 6.23 -18.83 19.54
CA LEU A 290 7.53 -18.17 19.70
C LEU A 290 7.98 -17.50 18.41
N PHE A 291 7.90 -18.21 17.27
CA PHE A 291 8.25 -17.64 15.98
C PHE A 291 7.37 -16.42 15.63
N ILE A 292 6.06 -16.52 15.86
CA ILE A 292 5.12 -15.41 15.65
C ILE A 292 5.49 -14.22 16.55
N ALA A 293 5.75 -14.47 17.84
CA ALA A 293 6.13 -13.43 18.80
C ALA A 293 7.44 -12.74 18.40
N THR A 294 8.45 -13.50 17.96
CA THR A 294 9.71 -12.94 17.45
C THR A 294 9.46 -12.05 16.23
N LEU A 295 8.72 -12.52 15.23
CA LEU A 295 8.41 -11.72 14.04
C LEU A 295 7.59 -10.47 14.36
N LEU A 296 6.64 -10.58 15.30
CA LEU A 296 5.87 -9.44 15.77
C LEU A 296 6.78 -8.40 16.45
N CYS A 297 7.65 -8.81 17.37
CA CYS A 297 8.60 -7.92 18.03
C CYS A 297 9.55 -7.24 17.03
N LEU A 298 10.09 -8.00 16.07
CA LEU A 298 10.96 -7.46 15.03
C LEU A 298 10.22 -6.47 14.11
N SER A 299 8.97 -6.79 13.75
CA SER A 299 8.12 -5.89 12.95
C SER A 299 7.86 -4.58 13.70
N VAL A 300 7.50 -4.64 14.99
CA VAL A 300 7.30 -3.45 15.83
C VAL A 300 8.59 -2.64 15.97
N ALA A 301 9.74 -3.30 16.14
CA ALA A 301 11.03 -2.62 16.18
C ALA A 301 11.34 -1.86 14.87
N LEU A 302 11.05 -2.47 13.71
CA LEU A 302 11.20 -1.81 12.40
C LEU A 302 10.26 -0.62 12.21
N MET A 303 9.06 -0.67 12.80
CA MET A 303 8.08 0.42 12.74
C MET A 303 8.48 1.61 13.61
N ILE A 304 9.07 1.36 14.78
CA ILE A 304 9.50 2.42 15.72
C ILE A 304 10.80 3.07 15.25
N TYR A 305 11.69 2.31 14.63
CA TYR A 305 12.98 2.82 14.20
C TYR A 305 12.77 3.89 13.09
N PRO A 306 13.24 5.13 13.28
CA PRO A 306 13.05 6.20 12.30
C PRO A 306 13.57 5.74 10.94
N ASN A 307 12.76 5.94 9.90
CA ASN A 307 13.26 5.77 8.55
C ASN A 307 14.17 6.96 8.27
N TYR A 308 15.47 6.81 8.55
CA TYR A 308 16.47 7.76 8.11
C TYR A 308 16.64 7.59 6.60
N SER A 309 15.70 8.11 5.83
CA SER A 309 16.06 8.52 4.47
C SER A 309 17.18 9.54 4.64
N ALA A 310 18.37 9.23 4.14
CA ALA A 310 19.48 10.17 4.14
C ALA A 310 19.02 11.45 3.43
N ILE A 311 18.78 12.51 4.20
CA ILE A 311 18.59 13.85 3.65
C ILE A 311 19.99 14.30 3.24
N PHE A 312 20.35 14.08 1.97
CA PHE A 312 21.58 14.63 1.42
C PHE A 312 21.41 16.13 1.24
N VAL A 313 21.86 16.90 2.23
CA VAL A 313 22.03 18.36 2.07
C VAL A 313 23.35 18.57 1.34
N MET A 314 23.31 18.72 0.03
CA MET A 314 24.47 19.16 -0.74
C MET A 314 24.79 20.60 -0.35
N LYS A 315 25.96 20.80 0.28
CA LYS A 315 26.60 22.10 0.38
C LYS A 315 27.75 22.09 -0.61
N ILE A 316 27.57 22.73 -1.76
CA ILE A 316 28.66 22.91 -2.73
C ILE A 316 29.60 23.95 -2.12
N THR A 317 30.73 23.50 -1.61
CA THR A 317 31.85 24.36 -1.23
C THR A 317 33.08 23.81 -1.94
N ASP A 318 33.54 24.57 -2.92
CA ASP A 318 34.74 24.40 -3.76
C ASP A 318 34.64 23.49 -4.99
N GLU A 319 34.64 24.16 -6.16
CA GLU A 319 34.62 23.59 -7.52
C GLU A 319 35.95 22.97 -7.97
N SER A 320 37.00 22.94 -7.14
CA SER A 320 38.37 22.79 -7.67
C SER A 320 38.96 21.38 -7.70
N ASN A 321 38.32 20.31 -7.18
CA ASN A 321 38.98 18.99 -7.11
C ASN A 321 38.04 17.75 -7.21
N ALA A 322 36.97 17.78 -8.03
CA ALA A 322 36.14 16.60 -8.26
C ALA A 322 36.51 15.93 -9.61
N THR A 323 37.11 14.73 -9.57
CA THR A 323 37.53 13.99 -10.78
C THR A 323 36.68 12.73 -11.07
N THR A 324 35.77 12.35 -10.17
CA THR A 324 34.73 11.32 -10.41
C THR A 324 33.46 11.60 -9.60
N PRO A 325 32.26 11.10 -10.03
CA PRO A 325 31.04 11.18 -9.20
C PRO A 325 31.18 10.50 -7.83
N SER A 326 32.01 9.46 -7.74
CA SER A 326 32.36 8.80 -6.47
C SER A 326 33.25 9.65 -5.56
N SER A 327 34.02 10.60 -6.11
CA SER A 327 34.80 11.56 -5.31
C SER A 327 33.95 12.68 -4.69
N ILE A 328 32.77 12.96 -5.26
CA ILE A 328 31.74 13.84 -4.66
C ILE A 328 31.03 13.12 -3.50
N VAL A 329 30.93 11.79 -3.56
CA VAL A 329 30.39 10.94 -2.48
C VAL A 329 31.46 10.57 -1.43
N GLY A 330 32.75 10.59 -1.81
CA GLY A 330 33.82 9.97 -1.02
C GLY A 330 34.84 10.90 -0.38
N ASN A 331 35.04 12.14 -0.85
CA ASN A 331 36.14 12.95 -0.33
C ASN A 331 35.70 13.88 0.80
N ASN A 332 36.25 13.57 1.98
CA ASN A 332 36.06 14.19 3.29
C ASN A 332 34.66 14.00 3.89
N VAL A 333 34.36 12.74 4.23
CA VAL A 333 33.65 12.44 5.48
C VAL A 333 34.53 12.89 6.65
N THR A 334 34.69 14.20 6.84
CA THR A 334 34.93 14.71 8.17
C THR A 334 33.61 14.55 8.90
N THR A 335 33.61 13.74 9.95
CA THR A 335 32.61 13.70 11.01
C THR A 335 32.56 15.03 11.79
N GLU A 336 32.67 16.17 11.10
CA GLU A 336 32.22 17.43 11.63
C GLU A 336 30.76 17.59 11.26
N LYS A 337 29.92 17.30 12.26
CA LYS A 337 28.48 17.57 12.32
C LYS A 337 28.14 18.81 11.50
N THR A 338 27.40 18.61 10.41
CA THR A 338 26.94 19.68 9.53
C THR A 338 25.99 20.61 10.26
N PHE A 339 25.80 21.83 9.76
CA PHE A 339 24.88 22.84 10.28
C PHE A 339 23.45 22.31 10.51
N PHE A 340 23.00 21.30 9.76
CA PHE A 340 21.68 20.67 9.92
C PHE A 340 21.62 19.73 11.14
N GLU A 341 22.68 18.97 11.43
CA GLU A 341 22.83 18.22 12.69
C GLU A 341 23.13 19.14 13.87
N ARG A 342 23.88 20.23 13.64
CA ARG A 342 24.20 21.25 14.63
C ARG A 342 22.95 22.02 15.05
N ASP A 343 22.06 22.43 14.15
CA ASP A 343 20.86 23.22 14.51
C ASP A 343 19.70 22.39 15.05
N CYS A 344 19.51 21.14 14.61
CA CYS A 344 18.49 20.28 15.22
C CYS A 344 18.87 19.82 16.64
N LEU A 345 20.17 19.67 16.96
CA LEU A 345 20.64 19.43 18.33
C LEU A 345 20.93 20.73 19.11
N HIS A 346 21.26 21.84 18.47
CA HIS A 346 21.32 23.17 19.12
C HIS A 346 19.94 23.76 19.41
N PHE A 347 18.87 23.30 18.76
CA PHE A 347 17.51 23.54 19.28
C PHE A 347 17.23 22.82 20.60
N ARG A 348 18.04 21.82 20.97
CA ARG A 348 17.99 21.16 22.28
C ARG A 348 18.88 21.85 23.32
N ASP A 349 20.02 22.38 22.88
CA ASP A 349 21.09 22.85 23.78
C ASP A 349 21.36 24.38 23.73
N GLN A 350 20.58 25.18 22.98
CA GLN A 350 20.53 26.64 23.17
C GLN A 350 19.43 27.01 24.18
N ASP A 351 19.82 27.79 25.19
CA ASP A 351 18.97 28.40 26.23
C ASP A 351 17.95 29.40 25.65
N TYR A 352 17.04 28.95 24.79
CA TYR A 352 15.71 29.52 24.71
C TYR A 352 14.81 28.70 25.62
N ARG A 353 14.76 29.10 26.89
CA ARG A 353 13.66 28.77 27.78
C ARG A 353 12.48 29.69 27.43
N PRO A 354 11.49 29.30 26.60
CA PRO A 354 10.15 29.73 26.94
C PRO A 354 9.85 28.99 28.24
N ASN A 355 9.63 29.74 29.29
CA ASN A 355 9.29 29.23 30.60
C ASN A 355 7.90 28.55 30.51
N LYS A 356 7.83 27.33 29.95
CA LYS A 356 6.73 26.35 29.96
C LYS A 356 7.05 25.16 29.05
N THR A 357 7.05 23.98 29.66
CA THR A 357 6.98 22.63 29.10
C THR A 357 6.28 22.56 27.74
N ILE A 358 6.88 21.91 26.75
CA ILE A 358 6.16 21.48 25.52
C ILE A 358 4.94 20.70 26.00
N SER A 359 3.75 21.27 25.84
CA SER A 359 2.55 20.67 26.38
C SER A 359 2.24 19.37 25.63
N ARG A 360 1.77 18.36 26.36
CA ARG A 360 1.25 17.10 25.82
C ARG A 360 0.29 17.32 24.64
N SER A 361 -0.46 18.44 24.68
CA SER A 361 -1.35 18.88 23.61
C SER A 361 -0.68 19.25 22.29
N MET A 362 0.61 19.60 22.25
CA MET A 362 1.33 19.88 20.99
C MET A 362 1.74 18.59 20.28
N LEU A 363 2.19 17.57 21.03
CA LEU A 363 2.43 16.21 20.52
C LEU A 363 1.13 15.51 20.11
N GLU A 364 0.07 15.66 20.91
CA GLU A 364 -1.26 15.16 20.57
C GLU A 364 -1.84 15.88 19.35
N ARG A 365 -1.63 17.20 19.19
CA ARG A 365 -2.05 17.91 17.96
C ARG A 365 -1.28 17.46 16.72
N ALA A 366 0.03 17.19 16.83
CA ALA A 366 0.81 16.64 15.72
C ALA A 366 0.42 15.19 15.37
N ALA A 367 0.03 14.39 16.37
CA ALA A 367 -0.49 13.04 16.18
C ALA A 367 -1.91 13.06 15.56
N VAL A 368 -2.80 13.94 16.04
CA VAL A 368 -4.17 14.13 15.52
C VAL A 368 -4.16 14.76 14.13
N ALA A 369 -3.23 15.66 13.84
CA ALA A 369 -3.02 16.17 12.48
C ALA A 369 -2.59 15.02 11.55
N ASN A 370 -1.61 14.20 11.96
CA ASN A 370 -1.23 12.94 11.27
C ASN A 370 -2.39 11.99 11.02
N GLU A 371 -3.25 11.74 12.01
CA GLU A 371 -4.42 10.87 11.86
C GLU A 371 -5.44 11.44 10.87
N ARG A 372 -5.63 12.77 10.83
CA ARG A 372 -6.46 13.44 9.83
C ARG A 372 -5.87 13.40 8.41
N PHE A 373 -4.53 13.39 8.27
CA PHE A 373 -3.84 13.28 6.98
C PHE A 373 -4.00 11.90 6.29
N MET A 374 -4.38 10.84 7.04
CA MET A 374 -4.45 9.47 6.51
C MET A 374 -5.72 9.13 5.72
N HIS A 375 -6.76 9.98 5.77
CA HIS A 375 -8.12 9.62 5.30
C HIS A 375 -8.48 10.11 3.89
N TYR A 376 -7.62 10.85 3.19
CA TYR A 376 -7.99 11.44 1.90
C TYR A 376 -6.96 11.14 0.81
N TRP A 377 -7.09 9.95 0.20
CA TRP A 377 -6.71 9.76 -1.20
C TRP A 377 -7.93 9.16 -1.94
N PRO A 378 -8.43 9.75 -3.05
CA PRO A 378 -7.75 10.65 -3.97
C PRO A 378 -7.48 12.02 -3.34
N ILE A 379 -6.23 12.50 -3.40
CA ILE A 379 -5.93 13.87 -2.97
C ILE A 379 -6.62 14.78 -3.98
N GLY A 380 -7.80 15.27 -3.62
CA GLY A 380 -8.26 16.56 -4.10
C GLY A 380 -7.37 17.65 -3.51
N ILE A 381 -7.29 18.78 -4.21
CA ILE A 381 -6.73 20.01 -3.62
C ILE A 381 -7.54 20.28 -2.33
N PRO A 382 -6.90 20.58 -1.18
CA PRO A 382 -7.64 20.85 0.05
C PRO A 382 -8.66 21.96 -0.16
N LYS A 383 -9.87 21.79 0.40
CA LYS A 383 -10.99 22.74 0.22
C LYS A 383 -10.63 24.19 0.59
N ASP A 384 -9.62 24.37 1.44
CA ASP A 384 -9.15 25.66 1.92
C ASP A 384 -8.11 26.31 0.99
N SER A 385 -7.75 25.66 -0.13
CA SER A 385 -6.91 26.28 -1.16
C SER A 385 -7.64 27.45 -1.79
N LEU A 386 -6.98 28.60 -1.78
CA LEU A 386 -7.49 29.81 -2.41
C LEU A 386 -7.22 29.80 -3.91
N PRO A 387 -7.98 30.58 -4.71
CA PRO A 387 -7.59 30.91 -6.07
C PRO A 387 -6.21 31.57 -6.07
N ASP A 388 -5.30 31.05 -6.89
CA ASP A 388 -3.92 31.55 -6.95
C ASP A 388 -3.76 32.58 -8.08
N PRO A 389 -3.52 33.87 -7.75
CA PRO A 389 -3.40 34.92 -8.75
C PRO A 389 -2.17 34.76 -9.65
N LEU A 390 -1.10 34.12 -9.17
CA LEU A 390 0.10 33.89 -9.98
C LEU A 390 -0.11 32.68 -10.90
N VAL A 391 -0.79 31.65 -10.45
CA VAL A 391 -1.22 30.57 -11.36
C VAL A 391 -2.19 31.11 -12.42
N ASP A 392 -3.14 31.96 -12.07
CA ASP A 392 -4.05 32.57 -13.04
C ASP A 392 -3.29 33.39 -14.10
N LYS A 393 -2.33 34.23 -13.67
CA LYS A 393 -1.51 35.09 -14.53
C LYS A 393 -0.59 34.30 -15.47
N PHE A 394 0.11 33.28 -14.94
CA PHE A 394 1.19 32.60 -15.65
C PHE A 394 0.77 31.29 -16.31
N PHE A 395 -0.29 30.64 -15.85
CA PHE A 395 -0.80 29.39 -16.40
C PHE A 395 -2.15 29.56 -17.07
N THR A 396 -3.19 29.92 -16.31
CA THR A 396 -4.59 29.92 -16.80
C THR A 396 -4.78 30.84 -18.00
N LYS A 397 -4.38 32.12 -17.88
CA LYS A 397 -4.51 33.11 -18.97
C LYS A 397 -3.66 32.77 -20.20
N ARG A 398 -2.56 32.04 -20.01
CA ARG A 398 -1.63 31.63 -21.07
C ARG A 398 -1.94 30.24 -21.63
N LYS A 399 -2.99 29.57 -21.12
CA LYS A 399 -3.38 28.20 -21.48
C LYS A 399 -2.24 27.19 -21.34
N ILE A 400 -1.39 27.35 -20.34
CA ILE A 400 -0.30 26.40 -20.02
C ILE A 400 -0.85 25.36 -19.04
N SER A 401 -0.59 24.08 -19.35
CA SER A 401 -1.05 22.96 -18.53
C SER A 401 -0.31 22.89 -17.19
N ILE A 402 -1.07 22.65 -16.12
CA ILE A 402 -0.57 22.37 -14.78
C ILE A 402 -1.51 21.36 -14.12
N ALA A 403 -0.97 20.36 -13.43
CA ALA A 403 -1.78 19.23 -12.97
C ALA A 403 -2.32 19.47 -11.57
N PHE A 404 -1.48 20.00 -10.68
CA PHE A 404 -1.80 20.21 -9.28
C PHE A 404 -1.31 21.58 -8.84
N THR A 405 -2.22 22.36 -8.28
CA THR A 405 -1.96 23.70 -7.75
C THR A 405 -2.64 23.86 -6.42
N ALA A 406 -1.98 24.54 -5.49
CA ALA A 406 -2.59 24.92 -4.23
C ALA A 406 -1.99 26.23 -3.74
N TYR A 407 -2.82 27.05 -3.08
CA TYR A 407 -2.39 28.30 -2.51
C TYR A 407 -3.00 28.53 -1.14
N TYR A 408 -2.14 28.76 -0.16
CA TYR A 408 -2.51 29.04 1.23
C TYR A 408 -1.97 30.39 1.64
N LYS A 409 -2.78 31.10 2.44
CA LYS A 409 -2.33 32.26 3.20
C LYS A 409 -2.35 31.93 4.67
N GLY A 410 -1.29 32.29 5.37
CA GLY A 410 -1.16 32.09 6.81
C GLY A 410 -0.79 33.39 7.53
N PRO A 411 -0.84 33.40 8.87
CA PRO A 411 -0.54 34.59 9.67
C PRO A 411 0.97 34.87 9.83
N GLY A 412 1.82 33.99 9.27
CA GLY A 412 3.25 34.07 9.43
C GLY A 412 3.93 35.07 8.49
N LYS A 413 5.27 34.97 8.40
CA LYS A 413 6.09 35.88 7.60
C LYS A 413 6.83 35.19 6.45
N THR A 414 6.98 33.87 6.48
CA THR A 414 7.78 33.12 5.52
C THR A 414 6.98 32.78 4.27
N SER A 415 7.47 33.10 3.08
CA SER A 415 6.87 32.61 1.82
C SER A 415 7.50 31.28 1.41
N ILE A 416 6.66 30.27 1.13
CA ILE A 416 7.11 28.90 0.81
C ILE A 416 6.54 28.47 -0.54
N LEU A 417 7.38 27.89 -1.39
CA LEU A 417 6.96 27.31 -2.66
C LEU A 417 7.40 25.86 -2.77
N LEU A 418 6.50 24.97 -3.18
CA LEU A 418 6.79 23.60 -3.58
C LEU A 418 6.76 23.52 -5.09
N PHE A 419 7.85 23.03 -5.68
CA PHE A 419 8.01 22.89 -7.12
C PHE A 419 8.40 21.45 -7.46
N GLY A 420 7.65 20.80 -8.35
CA GLY A 420 7.99 19.44 -8.78
C GLY A 420 6.92 18.70 -9.54
N ASN A 421 6.90 17.38 -9.36
CA ASN A 421 5.94 16.49 -10.00
C ASN A 421 4.89 15.99 -8.99
N SER A 422 4.22 14.86 -9.28
CA SER A 422 3.25 14.25 -8.37
C SER A 422 3.75 14.04 -6.94
N TYR A 423 5.07 13.93 -6.71
CA TYR A 423 5.64 13.83 -5.38
C TYR A 423 5.59 15.15 -4.60
N ALA A 424 5.82 16.30 -5.26
CA ALA A 424 5.63 17.61 -4.65
C ALA A 424 4.17 17.82 -4.22
N HIS A 425 3.21 17.36 -5.04
CA HIS A 425 1.79 17.39 -4.69
C HIS A 425 1.49 16.59 -3.42
N ARG A 426 2.08 15.39 -3.26
CA ARG A 426 1.92 14.55 -2.07
C ARG A 426 2.54 15.20 -0.82
N ALA A 427 3.69 15.87 -0.98
CA ALA A 427 4.39 16.53 0.11
C ALA A 427 3.70 17.80 0.63
N LEU A 428 2.81 18.41 -0.16
CA LEU A 428 2.12 19.66 0.19
C LEU A 428 1.50 19.65 1.59
N PHE A 429 0.82 18.57 1.96
CA PHE A 429 0.13 18.46 3.24
C PHE A 429 1.08 18.52 4.43
N ALA A 430 2.21 17.81 4.35
CA ALA A 430 3.23 17.82 5.39
C ALA A 430 3.86 19.21 5.52
N ILE A 431 4.07 19.92 4.40
CA ILE A 431 4.60 21.28 4.42
C ILE A 431 3.57 22.27 4.99
N VAL A 432 2.29 22.17 4.61
CA VAL A 432 1.24 23.02 5.17
C VAL A 432 1.07 22.78 6.68
N ASP A 433 1.15 21.54 7.13
CA ASP A 433 1.08 21.22 8.57
C ASP A 433 2.28 21.78 9.34
N ALA A 434 3.49 21.53 8.84
CA ALA A 434 4.72 21.94 9.50
C ALA A 434 4.91 23.46 9.52
N PHE A 435 4.50 24.14 8.44
CA PHE A 435 4.81 25.55 8.24
C PHE A 435 3.58 26.47 8.25
N GLY A 436 2.35 25.99 8.20
CA GLY A 436 1.16 26.83 7.96
C GLY A 436 0.97 28.00 8.93
N GLN A 437 1.32 27.83 10.21
CA GLN A 437 1.26 28.92 11.20
C GLN A 437 2.41 29.93 11.08
N ARG A 438 3.52 29.54 10.45
CA ARG A 438 4.75 30.34 10.27
C ARG A 438 4.86 30.92 8.85
N ALA A 439 4.12 30.36 7.91
CA ALA A 439 4.07 30.78 6.54
C ALA A 439 3.12 31.97 6.38
N LYS A 440 3.60 33.00 5.67
CA LYS A 440 2.76 34.05 5.10
C LYS A 440 1.94 33.46 3.95
N GLU A 441 2.58 32.66 3.13
CA GLU A 441 1.94 31.94 2.03
C GLU A 441 2.67 30.65 1.69
N ILE A 442 1.92 29.65 1.21
CA ILE A 442 2.44 28.38 0.70
C ILE A 442 1.82 28.15 -0.68
N ARG A 443 2.66 27.93 -1.69
CA ARG A 443 2.23 27.65 -3.07
C ARG A 443 2.74 26.30 -3.56
N LEU A 444 1.89 25.55 -4.25
CA LEU A 444 2.27 24.34 -4.98
C LEU A 444 2.24 24.60 -6.49
N LEU A 445 3.35 24.30 -7.16
CA LEU A 445 3.45 24.21 -8.62
C LEU A 445 3.86 22.78 -8.98
N SER A 446 2.90 21.98 -9.46
CA SER A 446 3.17 20.59 -9.78
C SER A 446 2.53 20.12 -11.09
N HIS A 447 3.30 19.40 -11.90
CA HIS A 447 2.81 18.77 -13.12
C HIS A 447 3.26 17.30 -13.23
N LEU A 448 2.39 16.45 -13.76
CA LEU A 448 2.63 15.00 -13.84
C LEU A 448 3.86 14.71 -14.72
N GLY A 449 4.81 13.96 -14.16
CA GLY A 449 6.02 13.54 -14.87
C GLY A 449 7.06 14.63 -15.13
N CYS A 450 6.82 15.89 -14.75
CA CYS A 450 7.75 16.99 -15.04
C CYS A 450 8.67 17.29 -13.84
N PRO A 451 9.99 16.99 -13.93
CA PRO A 451 10.91 17.37 -12.87
C PRO A 451 11.15 18.89 -12.88
N PRO A 452 11.45 19.48 -11.72
CA PRO A 452 11.52 20.93 -11.50
C PRO A 452 12.84 21.54 -11.98
N PHE A 453 13.30 21.19 -13.18
CA PHE A 453 14.55 21.68 -13.75
C PHE A 453 14.33 22.38 -15.10
N ILE A 454 15.24 23.28 -15.44
CA ILE A 454 15.36 23.87 -16.77
C ILE A 454 15.59 22.74 -17.78
N GLY A 455 14.97 22.84 -18.96
CA GLY A 455 15.18 21.85 -20.03
C GLY A 455 14.60 20.47 -19.74
N SER A 456 13.76 20.32 -18.70
CA SER A 456 13.14 19.02 -18.40
C SER A 456 12.15 18.59 -19.48
N THR A 457 12.38 17.41 -20.03
CA THR A 457 11.50 16.73 -20.98
C THR A 457 11.15 15.35 -20.44
N HIS A 458 9.87 14.98 -20.42
CA HIS A 458 9.44 13.62 -20.16
C HIS A 458 9.04 12.97 -21.48
N LEU A 459 9.40 11.70 -21.70
CA LEU A 459 9.26 10.97 -22.97
C LEU A 459 7.83 10.95 -23.56
N ASP A 460 6.82 11.28 -22.74
CA ASP A 460 5.39 11.25 -23.09
C ASP A 460 4.63 12.55 -22.77
N ASN A 461 5.33 13.65 -22.38
CA ASN A 461 4.64 14.90 -21.97
C ASN A 461 5.29 16.18 -22.53
N ASP A 462 4.77 16.66 -23.67
CA ASP A 462 5.22 17.87 -24.36
C ASP A 462 4.99 19.17 -23.57
N SER A 463 4.27 19.13 -22.45
CA SER A 463 3.94 20.32 -21.66
C SER A 463 5.05 20.73 -20.68
N CYS A 464 6.01 19.85 -20.36
CA CYS A 464 7.02 20.12 -19.31
C CYS A 464 7.85 21.39 -19.55
N PRO A 465 8.33 21.70 -20.77
CA PRO A 465 9.09 22.94 -21.01
C PRO A 465 8.25 24.20 -20.74
N SER A 466 6.99 24.21 -21.19
CA SER A 466 6.06 25.32 -20.98
C SER A 466 5.69 25.48 -19.50
N PHE A 467 5.45 24.36 -18.80
CA PHE A 467 5.20 24.33 -17.35
C PHE A 467 6.40 24.82 -16.54
N SER A 468 7.61 24.33 -16.86
CA SER A 468 8.86 24.71 -16.18
C SER A 468 9.14 26.20 -16.35
N LYS A 469 9.01 26.72 -17.59
CA LYS A 469 9.18 28.16 -17.87
C LYS A 469 8.20 29.03 -17.07
N ALA A 470 6.90 28.71 -17.08
CA ALA A 470 5.90 29.44 -16.32
C ALA A 470 6.12 29.34 -14.81
N SER A 471 6.57 28.19 -14.31
CA SER A 471 6.90 28.00 -12.89
C SER A 471 8.06 28.90 -12.45
N PHE A 472 9.10 29.06 -13.27
CA PHE A 472 10.19 29.98 -12.95
C PHE A 472 9.74 31.45 -12.92
N GLU A 473 8.85 31.86 -13.84
CA GLU A 473 8.28 33.22 -13.80
C GLU A 473 7.47 33.46 -12.51
N VAL A 474 6.75 32.44 -12.01
CA VAL A 474 6.10 32.51 -10.70
C VAL A 474 7.11 32.63 -9.56
N ILE A 475 8.22 31.88 -9.61
CA ILE A 475 9.28 31.92 -8.58
C ILE A 475 9.93 33.31 -8.54
N GLU A 476 10.22 33.90 -9.70
CA GLU A 476 10.85 35.22 -9.83
C GLU A 476 9.93 36.36 -9.37
N GLU A 477 8.61 36.25 -9.62
CA GLU A 477 7.62 37.21 -9.13
C GLU A 477 7.40 37.06 -7.62
N MET A 478 7.28 35.82 -7.13
CA MET A 478 7.00 35.52 -5.72
C MET A 478 8.19 35.80 -4.81
N LYS A 479 9.41 35.48 -5.25
CA LYS A 479 10.64 35.50 -4.47
C LYS A 479 10.49 34.74 -3.14
N PRO A 480 10.24 33.41 -3.18
CA PRO A 480 9.93 32.65 -1.97
C PRO A 480 11.14 32.60 -1.03
N ASP A 481 10.91 32.76 0.27
CA ASP A 481 11.95 32.59 1.30
C ASP A 481 12.50 31.16 1.29
N ILE A 482 11.62 30.17 1.10
CA ILE A 482 11.98 28.76 1.01
C ILE A 482 11.34 28.13 -0.22
N ILE A 483 12.12 27.43 -1.01
CA ILE A 483 11.62 26.62 -2.12
C ILE A 483 12.00 25.15 -1.92
N PHE A 484 11.01 24.27 -2.06
CA PHE A 484 11.17 22.82 -2.01
C PHE A 484 11.12 22.27 -3.44
N PHE A 485 12.21 21.69 -3.88
CA PHE A 485 12.30 20.89 -5.11
C PHE A 485 12.07 19.43 -4.73
N ILE A 486 10.88 18.92 -5.05
CA ILE A 486 10.48 17.56 -4.68
C ILE A 486 10.10 16.81 -5.96
N PHE A 487 10.92 15.83 -6.32
CA PHE A 487 10.78 15.12 -7.58
C PHE A 487 11.30 13.70 -7.44
N ARG A 488 11.04 12.87 -8.46
CA ARG A 488 11.55 11.50 -8.54
C ARG A 488 12.77 11.47 -9.47
N PRO A 489 13.77 10.57 -9.25
CA PRO A 489 14.81 10.35 -10.23
C PRO A 489 14.18 10.00 -11.57
N PHE A 490 14.69 10.60 -12.64
CA PHE A 490 14.25 10.33 -14.00
C PHE A 490 15.41 9.69 -14.78
N PRO A 491 15.12 8.80 -15.76
CA PRO A 491 16.10 7.87 -16.32
C PRO A 491 17.46 8.44 -16.75
N PRO A 492 17.56 9.68 -17.28
CA PRO A 492 18.83 10.31 -17.62
C PRO A 492 19.73 10.67 -16.43
N ILE A 493 19.17 11.00 -15.25
CA ILE A 493 19.97 11.27 -14.04
C ILE A 493 20.54 9.98 -13.44
N ASP A 494 19.86 8.84 -13.67
CA ASP A 494 20.26 7.53 -13.14
C ASP A 494 21.25 6.80 -14.07
N SER A 495 21.89 7.51 -15.00
CA SER A 495 22.87 6.95 -15.94
C SER A 495 24.28 7.35 -15.51
N PRO A 496 25.28 6.46 -15.59
CA PRO A 496 26.66 6.83 -15.32
C PRO A 496 27.11 7.94 -16.26
N VAL A 497 27.78 8.94 -15.70
CA VAL A 497 28.26 10.13 -16.41
C VAL A 497 29.77 10.04 -16.55
N ASP A 498 30.27 10.05 -17.79
CA ASP A 498 31.71 10.01 -18.07
C ASP A 498 32.40 11.34 -17.69
N GLU A 499 31.74 12.48 -17.93
CA GLU A 499 32.27 13.81 -17.61
C GLU A 499 31.15 14.76 -17.17
N LEU A 500 31.18 15.18 -15.90
CA LEU A 500 30.11 15.97 -15.27
C LEU A 500 29.92 17.35 -15.93
N SER A 501 31.01 17.95 -16.41
CA SER A 501 30.99 19.25 -17.10
C SER A 501 30.26 19.20 -18.45
N LYS A 502 30.08 18.01 -19.03
CA LYS A 502 29.40 17.80 -20.33
C LYS A 502 28.00 17.20 -20.18
N ASP A 503 27.61 16.84 -18.96
CA ASP A 503 26.29 16.26 -18.72
C ASP A 503 25.20 17.33 -18.74
N ILE A 504 24.29 17.21 -19.70
CA ILE A 504 23.23 18.18 -19.93
C ILE A 504 22.25 18.24 -18.74
N HIS A 505 22.04 17.13 -18.02
CA HIS A 505 21.11 17.09 -16.90
C HIS A 505 21.70 17.76 -15.66
N PHE A 506 22.97 17.54 -15.38
CA PHE A 506 23.73 18.23 -14.35
C PHE A 506 23.78 19.74 -14.64
N GLN A 507 24.12 20.14 -15.86
CA GLN A 507 24.11 21.55 -16.27
C GLN A 507 22.72 22.20 -16.09
N ASN A 508 21.66 21.48 -16.44
CA ASN A 508 20.28 21.94 -16.25
C ASN A 508 19.90 22.09 -14.77
N ILE A 509 20.32 21.15 -13.91
CA ILE A 509 20.11 21.26 -12.46
C ILE A 509 20.89 22.45 -11.93
N GLN A 510 22.17 22.56 -12.26
CA GLN A 510 23.03 23.66 -11.81
C GLN A 510 22.44 25.01 -12.23
N SER A 511 22.10 25.17 -13.51
CA SER A 511 21.44 26.38 -14.02
C SER A 511 20.12 26.70 -13.32
N THR A 512 19.34 25.66 -12.97
CA THR A 512 18.11 25.82 -12.20
C THR A 512 18.39 26.37 -10.81
N ILE A 513 19.35 25.78 -10.11
CA ILE A 513 19.72 26.19 -8.76
C ILE A 513 20.31 27.59 -8.76
N ASP A 514 21.18 27.91 -9.71
CA ASP A 514 21.76 29.25 -9.86
C ASP A 514 20.66 30.30 -10.06
N ARG A 515 19.74 30.04 -10.99
CA ARG A 515 18.60 30.93 -11.28
C ARG A 515 17.72 31.16 -10.06
N VAL A 516 17.46 30.12 -9.28
CA VAL A 516 16.53 30.17 -8.13
C VAL A 516 17.21 30.75 -6.90
N SER A 517 18.50 30.51 -6.70
CA SER A 517 19.28 31.05 -5.58
C SER A 517 19.38 32.57 -5.62
N ALA A 518 19.26 33.17 -6.81
CA ALA A 518 19.21 34.61 -6.99
C ALA A 518 17.94 35.26 -6.39
N VAL A 519 16.86 34.49 -6.21
CA VAL A 519 15.54 35.01 -5.81
C VAL A 519 14.96 34.35 -4.56
N SER A 520 15.59 33.28 -4.05
CA SER A 520 15.16 32.54 -2.87
C SER A 520 16.25 32.44 -1.82
N LYS A 521 15.87 32.59 -0.54
CA LYS A 521 16.85 32.56 0.57
C LYS A 521 17.32 31.15 0.90
N ARG A 522 16.47 30.15 0.70
CA ARG A 522 16.78 28.74 0.97
C ARG A 522 16.18 27.83 -0.10
N ILE A 523 16.99 26.91 -0.59
CA ILE A 523 16.58 25.86 -1.51
C ILE A 523 16.69 24.52 -0.77
N VAL A 524 15.62 23.74 -0.79
CA VAL A 524 15.57 22.38 -0.24
C VAL A 524 15.36 21.43 -1.41
N LEU A 525 16.36 20.58 -1.67
CA LEU A 525 16.30 19.53 -2.68
C LEU A 525 15.99 18.22 -1.98
N GLU A 526 14.81 17.65 -2.20
CA GLU A 526 14.44 16.33 -1.68
C GLU A 526 14.59 15.30 -2.81
N TYR A 527 15.68 14.53 -2.74
CA TYR A 527 16.01 13.48 -3.71
C TYR A 527 15.61 12.09 -3.17
N PRO A 528 14.82 11.29 -3.90
CA PRO A 528 14.63 9.89 -3.58
C PRO A 528 15.92 9.13 -3.90
N LEU A 529 16.40 8.33 -2.95
CA LEU A 529 17.62 7.53 -3.06
C LEU A 529 17.76 6.89 -4.46
N PRO A 530 18.97 6.87 -5.06
CA PRO A 530 19.19 6.18 -6.32
C PRO A 530 18.86 4.70 -6.14
N VAL A 531 17.99 4.18 -7.02
CA VAL A 531 17.80 2.73 -7.12
C VAL A 531 19.05 2.20 -7.80
N ASN A 532 19.87 1.48 -7.04
CA ASN A 532 21.08 0.85 -7.56
C ASN A 532 20.66 -0.09 -8.72
N LYS A 533 21.03 0.25 -9.96
CA LYS A 533 20.68 -0.54 -11.15
C LYS A 533 21.49 -1.85 -11.26
N ASP A 534 22.48 -2.04 -10.38
CA ASP A 534 23.37 -3.20 -10.35
C ASP A 534 22.99 -4.26 -9.27
N MET A 535 21.72 -4.30 -8.82
CA MET A 535 21.20 -5.37 -7.95
C MET A 535 20.02 -6.12 -8.54
#